data_AF-A0A944CQT5-F1
#
_entry.id   AF-A0A944CQT5-F1
#
_cell.length_a   1.000
_cell.length_b   1.000
_cell.length_c   1.000
_cell.angle_alpha   90.00
_cell.angle_beta   90.00
_cell.angle_gamma   90.00
#
_symmetry.space_group_name_H-M   'P 1'
#
loop_
_entity.id
_entity.type
_entity.pdbx_description
1 polymer ?
#
loop_
_entity_poly.entity_id
_entity_poly.type
_entity_poly.pdbx_seq_one_letter_code
_entity_poly.pdbx_strand_id
1 'polypeptide(L)'
;MKNKIALASFALTAFTVSATAYTQLAQALPIPRPNTTTSVVCYFQKGNHRLWKWGLQSNNSWFVLKGSWQKTIHTRISYFATPTSADTIRQSCRQSRAYYGYGNYTINGIYAANSILSSNYPIYTGAGEVRP
;
A
#
# COMPACT_ATOMS: atom_id res chain seq x y z
N MET A 1 16.03 -73.51 -30.55
CA MET A 1 14.73 -72.80 -30.46
C MET A 1 15.04 -71.31 -30.28
N LYS A 2 14.66 -70.47 -31.25
CA LYS A 2 15.02 -69.04 -31.31
C LYS A 2 13.81 -68.21 -30.82
N ASN A 3 13.87 -67.70 -29.59
CA ASN A 3 12.83 -66.83 -29.05
C ASN A 3 13.16 -65.36 -29.40
N LYS A 4 12.30 -64.75 -30.21
CA LYS A 4 12.36 -63.33 -30.55
C LYS A 4 11.56 -62.55 -29.50
N ILE A 5 12.21 -61.61 -28.80
CA ILE A 5 11.56 -60.67 -27.88
C ILE A 5 11.24 -59.40 -28.68
N ALA A 6 9.96 -59.05 -28.77
CA ALA A 6 9.51 -57.80 -29.38
C ALA A 6 9.46 -56.70 -28.32
N LEU A 7 10.17 -55.60 -28.57
CA LEU A 7 10.12 -54.37 -27.76
C LEU A 7 8.92 -53.52 -28.22
N ALA A 8 7.97 -53.28 -27.33
CA ALA A 8 6.86 -52.36 -27.56
C ALA A 8 7.26 -50.96 -27.08
N SER A 9 7.37 -50.01 -28.02
CA SER A 9 7.62 -48.60 -27.76
C SER A 9 6.34 -47.93 -27.23
N PHE A 10 6.35 -47.50 -25.97
CA PHE A 10 5.32 -46.63 -25.41
C PHE A 10 5.65 -45.17 -25.74
N ALA A 11 4.84 -44.55 -26.60
CA ALA A 11 4.92 -43.12 -26.89
C ALA A 11 4.29 -42.32 -25.74
N LEU A 12 5.09 -41.47 -25.11
CA LEU A 12 4.66 -40.54 -24.06
C LEU A 12 4.06 -39.29 -24.73
N THR A 13 2.73 -39.13 -24.71
CA THR A 13 2.09 -37.89 -25.16
C THR A 13 2.14 -36.85 -24.04
N ALA A 14 2.90 -35.78 -24.26
CA ALA A 14 2.96 -34.64 -23.35
C ALA A 14 1.61 -33.88 -23.34
N PHE A 15 0.95 -33.83 -22.18
CA PHE A 15 -0.17 -32.94 -21.95
C PHE A 15 0.36 -31.53 -21.63
N THR A 16 0.23 -30.61 -22.58
CA THR A 16 0.43 -29.18 -22.32
C THR A 16 -0.82 -28.64 -21.64
N VAL A 17 -0.74 -28.37 -20.34
CA VAL A 17 -1.80 -27.68 -19.60
C VAL A 17 -1.65 -26.18 -19.86
N SER A 18 -2.53 -25.61 -20.68
CA SER A 18 -2.58 -24.16 -20.88
C SER A 18 -3.13 -23.52 -19.61
N ALA A 19 -2.28 -22.81 -18.87
CA ALA A 19 -2.69 -22.01 -17.72
C ALA A 19 -3.51 -20.81 -18.20
N THR A 20 -4.84 -20.87 -18.07
CA THR A 20 -5.71 -19.72 -18.21
C THR A 20 -5.44 -18.76 -17.06
N ALA A 21 -4.75 -17.65 -17.37
CA ALA A 21 -4.54 -16.55 -16.45
C ALA A 21 -5.89 -15.86 -16.17
N TYR A 22 -6.42 -16.05 -14.96
CA TYR A 22 -7.53 -15.25 -14.45
C TYR A 22 -6.98 -13.89 -14.02
N THR A 23 -6.92 -12.96 -14.98
CA THR A 23 -6.67 -11.54 -14.67
C THR A 23 -7.92 -10.95 -14.03
N GLN A 24 -8.11 -11.19 -12.74
CA GLN A 24 -9.14 -10.50 -11.96
C GLN A 24 -8.70 -9.04 -11.81
N LEU A 25 -9.25 -8.16 -12.64
CA LEU A 25 -9.14 -6.72 -12.47
C LEU A 25 -9.79 -6.36 -11.14
N ALA A 26 -8.98 -6.19 -10.10
CA ALA A 26 -9.41 -5.51 -8.89
C ALA A 26 -9.94 -4.14 -9.34
N GLN A 27 -11.26 -3.97 -9.34
CA GLN A 27 -11.87 -2.70 -9.68
C GLN A 27 -11.37 -1.68 -8.66
N ALA A 28 -10.44 -0.83 -9.09
CA ALA A 28 -9.95 0.28 -8.30
C ALA A 28 -11.18 1.09 -7.84
N LEU A 29 -11.31 1.29 -6.53
CA LEU A 29 -12.41 2.09 -6.01
C LEU A 29 -12.35 3.47 -6.67
N PRO A 30 -13.44 3.98 -7.25
CA PRO A 30 -13.44 5.29 -7.87
C PRO A 30 -13.04 6.33 -6.83
N ILE A 31 -11.86 6.92 -7.02
CA ILE A 31 -11.37 7.94 -6.10
C ILE A 31 -12.08 9.25 -6.44
N PRO A 32 -12.80 9.86 -5.49
CA PRO A 32 -13.44 11.14 -5.73
C PRO A 32 -12.39 12.20 -6.09
N ARG A 33 -12.76 13.14 -6.96
CA ARG A 33 -11.90 14.28 -7.31
C ARG A 33 -11.48 15.01 -6.02
N PRO A 34 -10.19 15.33 -5.84
CA PRO A 34 -9.73 16.08 -4.68
C PRO A 34 -10.47 17.40 -4.51
N ASN A 35 -11.00 17.65 -3.31
CA ASN A 35 -11.66 18.91 -2.96
C ASN A 35 -11.09 19.57 -1.70
N THR A 36 -10.13 18.93 -1.04
CA THR A 36 -9.49 19.44 0.18
C THR A 36 -8.06 18.89 0.31
N THR A 37 -7.39 19.29 1.38
CA THR A 37 -6.04 18.84 1.73
C THR A 37 -5.99 18.38 3.19
N THR A 38 -5.00 17.55 3.48
CA THR A 38 -4.67 17.12 4.84
C THR A 38 -3.16 16.88 4.96
N SER A 39 -2.68 16.58 6.16
CA SER A 39 -1.29 16.18 6.40
C SER A 39 -1.19 14.67 6.57
N VAL A 40 0.00 14.13 6.29
CA VAL A 40 0.31 12.71 6.52
C VAL A 40 1.05 12.59 7.85
N VAL A 41 0.61 11.68 8.72
CA VAL A 41 1.29 11.29 9.96
C VAL A 41 2.00 9.96 9.74
N CYS A 42 3.26 9.91 10.13
CA CYS A 42 4.12 8.76 10.05
C CYS A 42 4.49 8.32 11.47
N TYR A 43 4.06 7.12 11.86
CA TYR A 43 4.46 6.50 13.12
C TYR A 43 5.73 5.69 12.93
N PHE A 44 6.63 5.83 13.89
CA PHE A 44 7.92 5.17 13.92
C PHE A 44 8.02 4.33 15.20
N GLN A 45 8.56 3.12 15.08
CA GLN A 45 8.73 2.20 16.20
C GLN A 45 10.15 1.64 16.29
N LYS A 46 10.67 1.54 17.51
CA LYS A 46 11.92 0.85 17.86
C LYS A 46 11.71 0.11 19.19
N GLY A 47 11.60 -1.21 19.13
CA GLY A 47 11.17 -2.00 20.29
C GLY A 47 9.79 -1.54 20.78
N ASN A 48 9.70 -1.15 22.05
CA ASN A 48 8.48 -0.60 22.66
C ASN A 48 8.35 0.93 22.52
N HIS A 49 9.38 1.60 22.00
CA HIS A 49 9.34 3.06 21.83
C HIS A 49 8.62 3.42 20.53
N ARG A 50 7.52 4.17 20.65
CA ARG A 50 6.70 4.62 19.53
C ARG A 50 6.55 6.14 19.56
N LEU A 51 6.79 6.77 18.42
CA LEU A 51 6.65 8.21 18.22
C LEU A 51 6.06 8.49 16.84
N TRP A 52 5.68 9.72 16.57
CA TRP A 52 5.17 10.12 15.26
C TRP A 52 5.73 11.47 14.82
N LYS A 53 5.79 11.69 13.50
CA LYS A 53 6.08 12.97 12.86
C LYS A 53 5.21 13.14 11.62
N TRP A 54 5.09 14.36 11.12
CA TRP A 54 4.47 14.58 9.82
C TRP A 54 5.35 14.07 8.68
N GLY A 55 4.73 13.65 7.59
CA GLY A 55 5.40 13.34 6.32
C GLY A 55 6.03 14.59 5.72
N LEU A 56 7.16 14.40 5.05
CA LEU A 56 7.94 15.48 4.44
C LEU A 56 8.12 15.28 2.94
N GLN A 57 8.22 16.38 2.20
CA GLN A 57 8.68 16.39 0.82
C GLN A 57 10.21 16.25 0.78
N SER A 58 10.79 15.98 -0.40
CA SER A 58 12.24 15.82 -0.58
C SER A 58 13.07 17.03 -0.15
N ASN A 59 12.49 18.24 -0.19
CA ASN A 59 13.10 19.48 0.31
C ASN A 59 12.89 19.70 1.82
N ASN A 60 12.43 18.69 2.55
CA ASN A 60 12.08 18.72 3.99
C ASN A 60 10.91 19.65 4.37
N SER A 61 10.19 20.22 3.41
CA SER A 61 8.94 20.92 3.70
C SER A 61 7.80 19.93 4.00
N TRP A 62 6.73 20.42 4.65
CA TRP A 62 5.58 19.58 5.00
C TRP A 62 4.94 18.95 3.75
N PHE A 63 4.65 17.66 3.81
CA PHE A 63 3.92 16.97 2.76
C PHE A 63 2.42 17.23 2.90
N VAL A 64 1.83 17.84 1.87
CA VAL A 64 0.39 18.14 1.81
C VAL A 64 -0.29 17.12 0.90
N LEU A 65 -1.23 16.37 1.46
CA LEU A 65 -1.96 15.34 0.73
C LEU A 65 -3.28 15.93 0.19
N LYS A 66 -3.44 15.92 -1.14
CA LYS A 66 -4.68 16.35 -1.81
C LYS A 66 -5.65 15.19 -1.91
N GLY A 67 -6.92 15.42 -1.60
CA GLY A 67 -7.94 14.37 -1.66
C GLY A 67 -9.28 14.84 -1.12
N SER A 68 -10.05 13.90 -0.58
CA SER A 68 -11.39 14.14 -0.06
C SER A 68 -11.66 13.28 1.16
N TRP A 69 -12.22 13.87 2.21
CA TRP A 69 -12.72 13.14 3.37
C TRP A 69 -13.95 12.34 2.98
N GLN A 70 -13.96 11.06 3.33
CA GLN A 70 -15.05 10.13 3.07
C GLN A 70 -15.43 9.42 4.37
N LYS A 71 -16.61 8.80 4.37
CA LYS A 71 -17.10 8.04 5.51
C LYS A 71 -17.76 6.76 5.00
N THR A 72 -17.38 5.63 5.57
CA THR A 72 -18.02 4.34 5.26
C THR A 72 -19.49 4.36 5.68
N ILE A 73 -20.38 3.86 4.82
CA ILE A 73 -21.84 3.92 5.05
C ILE A 73 -22.25 3.23 6.35
N HIS A 74 -21.75 2.01 6.59
CA HIS A 74 -22.20 1.19 7.73
C HIS A 74 -21.48 1.51 9.04
N THR A 75 -20.15 1.57 9.04
CA THR A 75 -19.37 1.74 10.29
C THR A 75 -19.13 3.21 10.66
N ARG A 76 -19.48 4.14 9.76
CA ARG A 76 -19.27 5.60 9.93
C ARG A 76 -17.82 6.00 10.22
N ILE A 77 -16.86 5.14 9.91
CA ILE A 77 -15.43 5.42 10.03
C ILE A 77 -15.04 6.38 8.91
N SER A 78 -14.42 7.50 9.31
CA SER A 78 -13.88 8.47 8.36
C SER A 78 -12.53 7.98 7.81
N TYR A 79 -12.28 8.25 6.53
CA TYR A 79 -11.01 7.99 5.87
C TYR A 79 -10.72 9.08 4.84
N PHE A 80 -9.48 9.19 4.39
CA PHE A 80 -9.07 10.16 3.37
C PHE A 80 -8.81 9.45 2.05
N ALA A 81 -9.60 9.75 1.02
CA ALA A 81 -9.41 9.23 -0.32
C ALA A 81 -8.53 10.18 -1.14
N THR A 82 -7.50 9.68 -1.81
CA THR A 82 -6.53 10.50 -2.55
C THR A 82 -6.08 9.83 -3.85
N PRO A 83 -5.89 10.58 -4.95
CA PRO A 83 -5.26 10.07 -6.16
C PRO A 83 -3.74 9.96 -6.04
N THR A 84 -3.14 10.51 -4.98
CA THR A 84 -1.70 10.36 -4.73
C THR A 84 -1.37 8.88 -4.51
N SER A 85 -0.33 8.38 -5.19
CA SER A 85 0.08 6.99 -5.08
C SER A 85 0.53 6.63 -3.66
N ALA A 86 0.30 5.38 -3.26
CA ALA A 86 0.76 4.86 -1.97
C ALA A 86 2.28 5.03 -1.81
N ASP A 87 3.05 4.85 -2.87
CA ASP A 87 4.51 4.98 -2.83
C ASP A 87 4.99 6.40 -2.57
N THR A 88 4.31 7.41 -3.13
CA THR A 88 4.60 8.82 -2.82
C THR A 88 4.33 9.12 -1.35
N ILE A 89 3.23 8.59 -0.81
CA ILE A 89 2.86 8.77 0.60
C ILE A 89 3.89 8.08 1.51
N ARG A 90 4.26 6.82 1.22
CA ARG A 90 5.31 6.11 1.95
C ARG A 90 6.66 6.81 1.85
N GLN A 91 6.99 7.37 0.68
CA GLN A 91 8.21 8.14 0.48
C GLN A 91 8.24 9.36 1.41
N SER A 92 7.10 10.03 1.62
CA SER A 92 7.03 11.16 2.56
C SER A 92 7.39 10.75 4.00
N CYS A 93 7.02 9.53 4.41
CA CYS A 93 7.38 8.98 5.71
C CYS A 93 8.84 8.53 5.78
N ARG A 94 9.39 7.97 4.71
CA ARG A 94 10.83 7.67 4.63
C ARG A 94 11.69 8.93 4.71
N GLN A 95 11.26 10.01 4.07
CA GLN A 95 11.93 11.30 4.14
C GLN A 95 11.87 11.88 5.56
N SER A 96 10.69 11.86 6.19
CA SER A 96 10.52 12.25 7.59
C SER A 96 11.43 11.44 8.52
N ARG A 97 11.50 10.11 8.32
CA ARG A 97 12.40 9.22 9.06
C ARG A 97 13.87 9.65 8.95
N ALA A 98 14.32 9.95 7.73
CA ALA A 98 15.69 10.37 7.47
C ALA A 98 15.99 11.73 8.12
N TYR A 99 15.11 12.71 7.93
CA TYR A 99 15.26 14.06 8.45
C TYR A 99 15.37 14.11 9.99
N TYR A 100 14.57 13.31 10.70
CA TYR A 100 14.60 13.26 12.17
C TYR A 100 15.61 12.25 12.75
N GLY A 101 16.46 11.63 11.93
CA GLY A 101 17.49 10.71 12.41
C GLY A 101 16.96 9.37 12.92
N TYR A 102 15.79 8.91 12.45
CA TYR A 102 15.14 7.68 12.89
C TYR A 102 15.51 6.46 12.04
N GLY A 103 16.75 6.39 11.52
CA GLY A 103 17.19 5.33 10.62
C GLY A 103 17.07 3.91 11.20
N ASN A 104 17.12 3.77 12.53
CA ASN A 104 16.92 2.50 13.25
C ASN A 104 15.47 2.26 13.73
N TYR A 105 14.51 3.10 13.31
CA TYR A 105 13.08 2.89 13.53
C TYR A 105 12.43 2.33 12.26
N THR A 106 11.42 1.48 12.45
CA THR A 106 10.52 1.04 11.37
C THR A 106 9.32 1.97 11.29
N ILE A 107 8.85 2.24 10.07
CA ILE A 107 7.55 2.90 9.89
C ILE A 107 6.49 1.83 10.21
N ASN A 108 5.59 2.09 11.15
CA ASN A 108 4.57 1.12 11.58
C ASN A 108 3.13 1.65 11.45
N GLY A 109 2.96 2.90 11.02
CA GLY A 109 1.64 3.47 10.73
C GLY A 109 1.74 4.70 9.85
N ILE A 110 0.78 4.85 8.93
CA ILE A 110 0.67 5.97 8.00
C ILE A 110 -0.80 6.38 7.95
N TYR A 111 -1.09 7.64 8.29
CA TYR A 111 -2.47 8.12 8.43
C TYR A 111 -2.63 9.56 7.94
N ALA A 112 -3.86 9.95 7.62
CA ALA A 112 -4.24 11.35 7.43
C ALA A 112 -4.61 11.97 8.78
N ALA A 113 -4.25 13.24 8.97
CA ALA A 113 -4.61 14.04 10.13
C ALA A 113 -4.56 15.54 9.78
N ASN A 114 -5.53 16.30 10.26
CA ASN A 114 -5.62 17.75 10.01
C ASN A 114 -4.85 18.58 11.04
N SER A 115 -4.55 18.00 12.21
CA SER A 115 -3.83 18.70 13.28
C SER A 115 -3.19 17.71 14.25
N ILE A 116 -2.33 18.24 15.12
CA ILE A 116 -1.68 17.47 16.20
C ILE A 116 -2.68 16.80 17.17
N LEU A 117 -3.88 17.36 17.31
CA LEU A 117 -4.95 16.83 18.17
C LEU A 117 -5.96 15.97 17.41
N SER A 118 -5.83 15.85 16.09
CA SER A 118 -6.79 15.09 15.29
C SER A 118 -6.54 13.58 15.39
N SER A 119 -7.61 12.80 15.23
CA SER A 119 -7.52 11.34 15.16
C SER A 119 -6.72 10.88 13.94
N ASN A 120 -6.19 9.66 14.00
CA ASN A 120 -5.57 9.00 12.86
C ASN A 120 -6.64 8.44 11.93
N TYR A 121 -6.69 8.91 10.69
CA TYR A 121 -7.62 8.40 9.69
C TYR A 121 -6.89 7.57 8.62
N PRO A 122 -7.43 6.40 8.21
CA PRO A 122 -6.86 5.64 7.11
C PRO A 122 -6.79 6.47 5.82
N ILE A 123 -5.76 6.22 5.01
CA ILE A 123 -5.63 6.81 3.68
C ILE A 123 -5.93 5.72 2.65
N TYR A 124 -6.81 6.02 1.68
CA TYR A 124 -7.13 5.14 0.57
C TYR A 124 -6.70 5.76 -0.76
N THR A 125 -6.08 4.93 -1.58
CA THR A 125 -5.71 5.22 -2.98
C THR A 125 -6.51 4.31 -3.91
N GLY A 126 -6.29 4.42 -5.22
CA GLY A 126 -6.91 3.52 -6.21
C GLY A 126 -6.49 2.06 -6.04
N ALA A 127 -5.34 1.82 -5.38
CA ALA A 127 -4.85 0.49 -5.06
C ALA A 127 -5.31 -0.03 -3.67
N GLY A 128 -6.12 0.75 -2.93
CA GLY A 128 -6.57 0.40 -1.59
C GLY A 128 -5.90 1.23 -0.48
N GLU A 129 -6.00 0.72 0.76
CA GLU A 129 -5.48 1.35 1.96
C GLU A 129 -3.94 1.47 1.93
N VAL A 130 -3.42 2.64 2.29
CA VAL A 130 -1.98 2.86 2.44
C VAL A 130 -1.53 2.29 3.78
N ARG A 131 -0.70 1.26 3.72
CA ARG A 131 0.00 0.67 4.86
C ARG A 131 1.51 0.90 4.75
N PRO A 132 2.26 0.86 5.86
CA PRO A 132 3.72 1.02 5.89
C PRO A 132 4.46 0.22 4.82
#